data_AF-A0A2V9VC27-F1
#
_entry.id   AF-A0A2V9VC27-F1
#
_cell.length_a   1.000
_cell.length_b   1.000
_cell.length_c   1.000
_cell.angle_alpha   90.00
_cell.angle_beta   90.00
_cell.angle_gamma   90.00
#
_symmetry.space_group_name_H-M   'P 1'
#
loop_
_entity.id
_entity.type
_entity.pdbx_description
1 polymer ?
#
loop_
_entity_poly.entity_id
_entity_poly.type
_entity_poly.pdbx_seq_one_letter_code
_entity_poly.pdbx_strand_id
1 'polypeptide(L)'
;MSTRRYDESIAQFQKALDLYSNAAVIRASLAWAYAMKRMYPQALAEYDKIADQDKGVAEENQFVAGGLGWVYAVSGRGADALKIAQEFRDLSSRAYVDFYQVAETYAGLGDKDNAFRLLERAYQQHSASMSFLGIDWFWYGIRSDPRYADLLRRMGLPQPE
;
A
#
# COMPACT_ATOMS: atom_id res chain seq x y z
N MET A 1 -13.79 8.39 15.04
CA MET A 1 -12.51 8.34 15.79
C MET A 1 -11.26 8.48 14.91
N SER A 2 -11.34 8.72 13.58
CA SER A 2 -10.20 8.53 12.67
C SER A 2 -9.37 9.79 12.34
N THR A 3 -9.94 10.99 12.28
CA THR A 3 -9.23 12.19 11.80
C THR A 3 -8.07 12.64 12.68
N ARG A 4 -8.24 12.63 14.01
CA ARG A 4 -7.23 13.10 14.96
C ARG A 4 -5.94 12.26 14.95
N ARG A 5 -6.05 10.95 14.76
CA ARG A 5 -4.88 10.05 14.68
C ARG A 5 -4.08 10.24 13.39
N TYR A 6 -4.74 10.59 12.28
CA TYR A 6 -4.04 10.91 11.03
C TYR A 6 -3.32 12.25 11.11
N ASP A 7 -3.90 13.25 11.78
CA ASP A 7 -3.23 14.53 12.02
C ASP A 7 -1.96 14.36 12.87
N GLU A 8 -2.05 13.56 13.93
CA GLU A 8 -0.90 13.23 14.77
C GLU A 8 0.17 12.46 13.97
N SER A 9 -0.23 11.47 13.16
CA SER A 9 0.70 10.72 12.30
C SER A 9 1.42 11.61 11.28
N ILE A 10 0.70 12.51 10.60
CA ILE A 10 1.28 13.49 9.67
C ILE A 10 2.32 14.34 10.37
N ALA A 11 2.00 14.87 11.56
CA ALA A 11 2.92 15.71 12.32
C ALA A 11 4.20 14.96 12.75
N GLN A 12 4.10 13.67 13.09
CA GLN A 12 5.26 12.85 13.43
C GLN A 12 6.14 12.54 12.21
N PHE A 13 5.54 12.20 11.06
CA PHE A 13 6.30 11.95 9.83
C PHE A 13 7.02 13.20 9.33
N GLN A 14 6.39 14.38 9.43
CA GLN A 14 7.04 15.65 9.10
C GLN A 14 8.29 15.89 9.96
N LYS A 15 8.21 15.67 11.28
CA LYS A 15 9.38 15.76 12.17
C LYS A 15 10.47 14.74 11.83
N ALA A 16 10.09 13.53 11.43
CA ALA A 16 11.06 12.52 11.03
C ALA A 16 11.82 12.93 9.76
N LEU A 17 11.14 13.59 8.81
CA LEU A 17 11.77 14.13 7.60
C LEU A 17 12.73 15.29 7.87
N ASP A 18 12.52 16.06 8.94
CA ASP A 18 13.46 17.10 9.38
C ASP A 18 14.78 16.50 9.90
N LEU A 19 14.76 15.24 10.38
CA LEU A 19 15.89 14.56 11.00
C LEU A 19 16.61 13.59 10.05
N TYR A 20 15.89 12.92 9.14
CA TYR A 20 16.42 11.91 8.23
C TYR A 20 15.96 12.19 6.80
N SER A 21 16.85 12.74 5.98
CA SER A 21 16.55 13.14 4.59
C SER A 21 16.51 11.99 3.59
N ASN A 22 17.06 10.81 3.92
CA ASN A 22 17.01 9.63 3.07
C ASN A 22 15.68 8.87 3.31
N ALA A 23 14.64 9.35 2.63
CA ALA A 23 13.30 9.34 3.18
C ALA A 23 12.22 8.72 2.29
N ALA A 24 12.55 7.92 1.26
CA ALA A 24 11.54 7.36 0.36
C ALA A 24 10.40 6.66 1.14
N VAL A 25 10.75 5.80 2.11
CA VAL A 25 9.81 5.11 3.00
C VAL A 25 9.01 6.07 3.90
N ILE A 26 9.66 7.11 4.44
CA ILE A 26 9.01 8.09 5.34
C ILE A 26 8.06 8.99 4.55
N ARG A 27 8.47 9.44 3.35
CA ARG A 27 7.65 10.22 2.42
C ARG A 27 6.47 9.41 1.91
N ALA A 28 6.68 8.14 1.57
CA ALA A 28 5.59 7.23 1.19
C ALA A 28 4.58 7.08 2.34
N SER A 29 5.06 6.82 3.56
CA SER A 29 4.20 6.76 4.76
C SER A 29 3.39 8.04 4.99
N LEU A 30 4.02 9.21 4.83
CA LEU A 30 3.36 10.51 4.91
C LEU A 30 2.32 10.69 3.78
N ALA A 31 2.65 10.28 2.56
CA ALA A 31 1.75 10.31 1.43
C ALA A 31 0.49 9.46 1.70
N TRP A 32 0.65 8.28 2.30
CA TRP A 32 -0.46 7.41 2.64
C TRP A 32 -1.35 8.01 3.73
N ALA A 33 -0.75 8.64 4.74
CA ALA A 33 -1.50 9.37 5.76
C ALA A 33 -2.33 10.51 5.15
N TYR A 34 -1.78 11.24 4.18
CA TYR A 34 -2.55 12.23 3.41
C TYR A 34 -3.67 11.59 2.58
N ALA A 35 -3.40 10.50 1.86
CA ALA A 35 -4.39 9.81 1.05
C ALA A 35 -5.55 9.24 1.88
N MET A 36 -5.27 8.75 3.10
CA MET A 36 -6.30 8.31 4.06
C MET A 36 -7.23 9.45 4.50
N LYS A 37 -6.72 10.69 4.53
CA LYS A 37 -7.52 11.90 4.74
C LYS A 37 -8.18 12.43 3.46
N ARG A 38 -8.06 11.71 2.35
CA ARG A 38 -8.48 12.14 1.00
C ARG A 38 -7.78 13.41 0.51
N MET A 39 -6.62 13.72 1.08
CA MET A 39 -5.76 14.84 0.68
C MET A 39 -4.84 14.37 -0.46
N TYR A 40 -5.45 13.92 -1.56
CA TYR A 40 -4.74 13.27 -2.67
C TYR A 40 -3.69 14.16 -3.34
N PRO A 41 -3.92 15.48 -3.55
CA PRO A 41 -2.87 16.35 -4.08
C PRO A 41 -1.61 16.38 -3.20
N GLN A 42 -1.78 16.42 -1.88
CA GLN A 42 -0.66 16.38 -0.94
C GLN A 42 0.03 15.02 -0.94
N ALA A 43 -0.73 13.92 -1.03
CA ALA A 43 -0.17 12.58 -1.12
C ALA A 43 0.73 12.42 -2.36
N LEU A 44 0.23 12.86 -3.53
CA LEU A 44 0.98 12.81 -4.78
C LEU A 44 2.22 13.72 -4.73
N ALA A 45 2.11 14.91 -4.15
CA ALA A 45 3.24 15.82 -4.00
C ALA A 45 4.37 15.25 -3.12
N GLU A 46 4.07 14.40 -2.13
CA GLU A 46 5.13 13.71 -1.38
C GLU A 46 5.81 12.62 -2.21
N TYR A 47 5.08 11.92 -3.07
CA TYR A 47 5.65 10.97 -4.02
C TYR A 47 6.49 11.64 -5.12
N ASP A 48 6.13 12.86 -5.54
CA ASP A 48 6.92 13.65 -6.49
C ASP A 48 8.29 14.05 -5.92
N LYS A 49 8.41 14.11 -4.58
CA LYS A 49 9.68 14.38 -3.88
C LYS A 49 10.55 13.12 -3.69
N ILE A 50 10.05 11.94 -4.03
CA ILE A 50 10.84 10.70 -4.04
C ILE A 50 11.47 10.56 -5.43
N ALA A 51 12.77 10.28 -5.48
CA ALA A 51 13.48 10.08 -6.74
C ALA A 51 12.86 8.91 -7.52
N ASP A 52 12.80 9.02 -8.85
CA ASP A 52 12.10 8.04 -9.68
C ASP A 52 12.63 6.60 -9.50
N GLN A 53 13.94 6.45 -9.31
CA GLN A 53 14.57 5.16 -9.03
C GLN A 53 14.11 4.54 -7.70
N ASP A 54 13.72 5.36 -6.70
CA ASP A 54 13.37 4.92 -5.35
C ASP A 54 11.86 4.69 -5.17
N LYS A 55 11.02 5.20 -6.09
CA LYS A 55 9.56 4.99 -6.09
C LYS A 55 9.06 4.04 -7.19
N GLY A 56 9.88 3.75 -8.18
CA GLY A 56 9.56 2.81 -9.25
C GLY A 56 9.55 1.36 -8.77
N VAL A 57 8.92 0.49 -9.56
CA VAL A 57 8.88 -0.95 -9.26
C VAL A 57 10.27 -1.57 -9.47
N ALA A 58 10.89 -1.95 -8.36
CA ALA A 58 12.16 -2.67 -8.28
C ALA A 58 12.12 -3.64 -7.09
N GLU A 59 13.04 -4.60 -7.02
CA GLU A 59 13.05 -5.65 -5.98
C GLU A 59 13.16 -5.05 -4.57
N GLU A 60 13.96 -4.00 -4.42
CA GLU A 60 14.23 -3.27 -3.20
C GLU A 60 13.16 -2.21 -2.84
N ASN A 61 12.33 -1.80 -3.80
CA ASN A 61 11.40 -0.66 -3.67
C ASN A 61 9.92 -1.06 -3.68
N GLN A 62 9.61 -2.35 -3.59
CA GLN A 62 8.25 -2.88 -3.71
C GLN A 62 7.26 -2.22 -2.73
N PHE A 63 7.69 -1.91 -1.51
CA PHE A 63 6.87 -1.21 -0.50
C PHE A 63 6.46 0.21 -0.94
N VAL A 64 7.43 0.98 -1.45
CA VAL A 64 7.17 2.36 -1.89
C VAL A 64 6.30 2.36 -3.15
N ALA A 65 6.59 1.45 -4.08
CA ALA A 65 5.88 1.32 -5.35
C ALA A 65 4.44 0.76 -5.18
N GLY A 66 4.24 -0.22 -4.31
CA GLY A 66 2.91 -0.76 -3.97
C GLY A 66 1.98 0.31 -3.43
N GLY A 67 2.47 1.07 -2.44
CA GLY A 67 1.74 2.22 -1.91
C GLY A 67 1.50 3.33 -2.93
N LEU A 68 2.40 3.55 -3.91
CA LEU A 68 2.17 4.51 -4.98
C LEU A 68 1.02 4.05 -5.88
N GLY A 69 0.99 2.77 -6.23
CA GLY A 69 -0.12 2.14 -6.93
C GLY A 69 -1.45 2.32 -6.19
N TRP A 70 -1.46 2.12 -4.87
CA TRP A 70 -2.64 2.39 -4.05
C TRP A 70 -3.04 3.88 -4.04
N VAL A 71 -2.10 4.81 -3.88
CA VAL A 71 -2.38 6.27 -3.91
C VAL A 71 -2.94 6.68 -5.27
N TYR A 72 -2.39 6.19 -6.38
CA TYR A 72 -2.96 6.41 -7.71
C TYR A 72 -4.39 5.87 -7.80
N ALA A 73 -4.64 4.66 -7.29
CA ALA A 73 -5.96 4.07 -7.34
C ALA A 73 -7.00 4.89 -6.57
N VAL A 74 -6.73 5.23 -5.30
CA VAL A 74 -7.70 5.96 -4.45
C VAL A 74 -7.87 7.43 -4.83
N SER A 75 -6.91 8.00 -5.57
CA SER A 75 -7.01 9.38 -6.09
C SER A 75 -7.74 9.46 -7.45
N GLY A 76 -8.23 8.33 -7.98
CA GLY A 76 -8.93 8.27 -9.27
C GLY A 76 -7.99 8.15 -10.48
N ARG A 77 -6.68 8.02 -10.29
CA ARG A 77 -5.69 7.79 -11.34
C ARG A 77 -5.56 6.30 -11.68
N GLY A 78 -6.68 5.69 -12.07
CA GLY A 78 -6.76 4.24 -12.29
C GLY A 78 -5.80 3.71 -13.36
N ALA A 79 -5.54 4.47 -14.43
CA ALA A 79 -4.58 4.09 -15.46
C ALA A 79 -3.15 3.97 -14.92
N ASP A 80 -2.73 4.92 -14.08
CA ASP A 80 -1.40 4.91 -13.45
C ASP A 80 -1.28 3.79 -12.41
N ALA A 81 -2.35 3.52 -11.66
CA ALA A 81 -2.40 2.38 -10.74
C ALA A 81 -2.23 1.04 -11.49
N LEU A 82 -2.95 0.85 -12.60
CA LEU A 82 -2.82 -0.35 -13.42
C LEU A 82 -1.43 -0.48 -14.07
N LYS A 83 -0.78 0.64 -14.37
CA LYS A 83 0.61 0.64 -14.84
C LYS A 83 1.56 0.08 -13.77
N ILE A 84 1.46 0.52 -12.51
CA ILE A 84 2.24 -0.05 -11.40
C ILE A 84 1.98 -1.56 -11.28
N ALA A 85 0.73 -2.00 -11.33
CA ALA A 85 0.40 -3.43 -11.27
C ALA A 85 1.00 -4.24 -12.44
N GLN A 86 1.09 -3.64 -13.64
CA GLN A 86 1.74 -4.26 -14.78
C GLN A 86 3.27 -4.32 -14.61
N GLU A 87 3.90 -3.27 -14.09
CA GLU A 87 5.33 -3.27 -13.81
C GLU A 87 5.72 -4.35 -12.79
N PHE A 88 4.88 -4.56 -11.75
CA PHE A 88 5.06 -5.69 -10.82
C PHE A 88 4.91 -7.05 -11.50
N ARG A 89 3.99 -7.18 -12.46
CA ARG A 89 3.85 -8.41 -13.24
C ARG A 89 5.12 -8.67 -14.05
N ASP A 90 5.67 -7.66 -14.68
CA ASP A 90 6.91 -7.76 -15.46
C ASP A 90 8.12 -8.06 -14.56
N LEU A 91 8.17 -7.49 -13.35
CA LEU A 91 9.18 -7.84 -12.35
C LEU A 91 9.09 -9.32 -11.93
N SER A 92 7.87 -9.85 -11.77
CA SER A 92 7.63 -11.21 -11.29
C SER A 92 8.14 -12.32 -12.23
N SER A 93 8.44 -12.00 -13.49
CA SER A 93 9.05 -12.97 -14.41
C SER A 93 10.55 -13.12 -14.22
N ARG A 94 11.20 -12.24 -13.44
CA ARG A 94 12.67 -12.18 -13.31
C ARG A 94 13.18 -12.01 -11.87
N ALA A 95 12.33 -11.62 -10.93
CA ALA A 95 12.68 -11.42 -9.53
C ALA A 95 11.53 -11.82 -8.61
N TYR A 96 11.82 -11.96 -7.32
CA TYR A 96 10.79 -12.15 -6.31
C TYR A 96 9.89 -10.91 -6.24
N VAL A 97 8.58 -11.14 -6.28
CA VAL A 97 7.57 -10.11 -6.04
C VAL A 97 6.71 -10.53 -4.87
N ASP A 98 6.62 -9.65 -3.89
CA ASP A 98 5.66 -9.76 -2.81
C ASP A 98 4.28 -9.34 -3.32
N PHE A 99 3.41 -10.34 -3.57
CA PHE A 99 2.07 -10.07 -4.09
C PHE A 99 1.17 -9.30 -3.10
N TYR A 100 1.56 -9.16 -1.84
CA TYR A 100 0.90 -8.26 -0.89
C TYR A 100 0.91 -6.82 -1.40
N GLN A 101 2.07 -6.33 -1.84
CA GLN A 101 2.25 -4.96 -2.35
C GLN A 101 1.42 -4.71 -3.61
N VAL A 102 1.32 -5.72 -4.48
CA VAL A 102 0.51 -5.63 -5.71
C VAL A 102 -0.98 -5.62 -5.38
N ALA A 103 -1.40 -6.37 -4.36
CA ALA A 103 -2.80 -6.44 -3.95
C ALA A 103 -3.34 -5.09 -3.45
N GLU A 104 -2.48 -4.26 -2.84
CA GLU A 104 -2.85 -2.91 -2.36
C GLU A 104 -3.43 -2.08 -3.50
N THR A 105 -2.81 -2.12 -4.68
CA THR A 105 -3.26 -1.38 -5.86
C THR A 105 -4.68 -1.78 -6.28
N TYR A 106 -4.96 -3.08 -6.37
CA TYR A 106 -6.30 -3.58 -6.73
C TYR A 106 -7.33 -3.29 -5.63
N ALA A 107 -6.94 -3.36 -4.36
CA ALA A 107 -7.81 -2.98 -3.25
C ALA A 107 -8.20 -1.49 -3.33
N GLY A 108 -7.24 -0.61 -3.66
CA GLY A 108 -7.50 0.81 -3.90
C GLY A 108 -8.42 1.09 -5.10
N LEU A 109 -8.35 0.25 -6.14
CA LEU A 109 -9.24 0.31 -7.31
C LEU A 109 -10.66 -0.20 -7.02
N GLY A 110 -10.87 -0.84 -5.86
CA GLY A 110 -12.12 -1.53 -5.54
C GLY A 110 -12.29 -2.88 -6.25
N ASP A 111 -11.26 -3.37 -6.95
CA ASP A 111 -11.25 -4.69 -7.58
C ASP A 111 -10.91 -5.76 -6.53
N LYS A 112 -11.93 -6.14 -5.77
CA LYS A 112 -11.82 -7.11 -4.67
C LYS A 112 -11.33 -8.46 -5.14
N ASP A 113 -11.74 -8.91 -6.33
CA ASP A 113 -11.41 -10.24 -6.82
C ASP A 113 -9.93 -10.36 -7.13
N ASN A 114 -9.35 -9.38 -7.82
CA ASN A 114 -7.90 -9.36 -8.02
C ASN A 114 -7.13 -9.12 -6.72
N ALA A 115 -7.61 -8.27 -5.82
CA ALA A 115 -6.98 -8.05 -4.52
C ALA A 115 -6.89 -9.36 -3.72
N PHE A 116 -8.00 -10.10 -3.55
CA PHE A 116 -7.99 -11.37 -2.83
C PHE A 116 -7.19 -12.47 -3.54
N ARG A 117 -7.26 -12.54 -4.87
CA ARG A 117 -6.44 -13.50 -5.63
C ARG A 117 -4.94 -13.29 -5.36
N LEU A 118 -4.50 -12.03 -5.24
CA LEU A 118 -3.11 -11.69 -4.95
C LEU A 118 -2.75 -11.89 -3.47
N LEU A 119 -3.65 -11.55 -2.54
CA LEU A 119 -3.47 -11.84 -1.12
C LEU A 119 -3.35 -13.34 -0.83
N GLU A 120 -4.14 -14.18 -1.49
CA GLU A 120 -3.99 -15.65 -1.39
C GLU A 120 -2.62 -16.12 -1.89
N ARG A 121 -2.11 -15.51 -2.96
CA ARG A 121 -0.76 -15.83 -3.47
C ARG A 121 0.31 -15.38 -2.48
N ALA A 122 0.17 -14.19 -1.90
CA ALA A 122 1.08 -13.69 -0.87
C ALA A 122 1.05 -14.57 0.40
N TYR A 123 -0.13 -15.05 0.80
CA TYR A 123 -0.30 -16.04 1.87
C TYR A 123 0.46 -17.33 1.56
N GLN A 124 0.26 -17.90 0.36
CA GLN A 124 0.95 -19.13 -0.07
C GLN A 124 2.48 -18.95 -0.16
N GLN A 125 2.95 -17.75 -0.45
CA GLN A 125 4.37 -17.39 -0.47
C GLN A 125 4.97 -17.17 0.92
N HIS A 126 4.16 -17.21 1.99
CA HIS A 126 4.58 -16.82 3.33
C HIS A 126 5.20 -15.42 3.35
N SER A 127 4.63 -14.47 2.60
CA SER A 127 5.08 -13.08 2.58
C SER A 127 5.09 -12.50 3.99
N ALA A 128 6.20 -11.86 4.36
CA ALA A 128 6.34 -11.19 5.64
C ALA A 128 5.33 -10.04 5.80
N SER A 129 4.95 -9.40 4.70
CA SER A 129 3.99 -8.29 4.71
C SER A 129 2.57 -8.74 5.08
N MET A 130 2.24 -10.02 4.89
CA MET A 130 0.94 -10.55 5.30
C MET A 130 0.66 -10.34 6.80
N SER A 131 1.70 -10.30 7.65
CA SER A 131 1.53 -10.02 9.10
C SER A 131 0.90 -8.66 9.39
N PHE A 132 0.94 -7.71 8.44
CA PHE A 132 0.32 -6.40 8.56
C PHE A 132 -1.13 -6.34 8.05
N LEU A 133 -1.67 -7.43 7.47
CA LEU A 133 -3.00 -7.45 6.86
C LEU A 133 -4.10 -6.91 7.79
N GLY A 134 -4.08 -7.28 9.08
CA GLY A 134 -5.05 -6.82 10.07
C GLY A 134 -4.88 -5.35 10.52
N ILE A 135 -3.73 -4.75 10.24
CA ILE A 135 -3.31 -3.44 10.74
C ILE A 135 -3.41 -2.40 9.62
N ASP A 136 -2.95 -2.75 8.42
CA ASP A 136 -2.82 -1.83 7.31
C ASP A 136 -4.17 -1.28 6.82
N TRP A 137 -4.10 0.00 6.46
CA TRP A 137 -5.25 0.80 6.02
C TRP A 137 -5.68 0.48 4.59
N PHE A 138 -4.76 -0.03 3.78
CA PHE A 138 -5.00 -0.33 2.36
C PHE A 138 -6.23 -1.22 2.15
N TRP A 139 -6.53 -2.06 3.14
CA TRP A 139 -7.58 -3.06 3.09
C TRP A 139 -8.95 -2.57 3.55
N TYR A 140 -9.11 -1.31 4.01
CA TYR A 140 -10.39 -0.82 4.55
C TYR A 140 -11.57 -1.01 3.60
N GLY A 141 -11.36 -0.86 2.28
CA GLY A 141 -12.40 -1.06 1.27
C GLY A 141 -12.84 -2.50 1.07
N ILE A 142 -12.07 -3.48 1.57
CA ILE A 142 -12.33 -4.91 1.40
C ILE A 142 -12.61 -5.66 2.71
N ARG A 143 -12.48 -5.01 3.88
CA ARG A 143 -12.67 -5.65 5.20
C ARG A 143 -14.05 -6.27 5.41
N SER A 144 -15.08 -5.74 4.75
CA SER A 144 -16.45 -6.26 4.84
C SER A 144 -16.68 -7.53 4.00
N ASP A 145 -15.73 -7.93 3.17
CA ASP A 145 -15.82 -9.14 2.35
C ASP A 145 -15.47 -10.38 3.21
N PRO A 146 -16.27 -11.46 3.19
CA PRO A 146 -16.01 -12.66 4.00
C PRO A 146 -14.62 -13.27 3.80
N ARG A 147 -14.02 -13.11 2.60
CA ARG A 147 -12.68 -13.60 2.30
C ARG A 147 -11.59 -12.96 3.16
N TYR A 148 -11.80 -11.72 3.61
CA TYR A 148 -10.87 -11.01 4.50
C TYR A 148 -10.82 -11.65 5.89
N ALA A 149 -11.99 -11.92 6.48
CA ALA A 149 -12.08 -12.59 7.78
C ALA A 149 -11.51 -14.01 7.73
N ASP A 150 -11.74 -14.75 6.64
CA ASP A 150 -11.16 -16.08 6.45
C ASP A 150 -9.61 -16.05 6.40
N LEU A 151 -9.04 -15.12 5.63
CA LEU A 151 -7.59 -14.94 5.56
C LEU A 151 -6.99 -14.64 6.94
N LEU A 152 -7.56 -13.69 7.69
CA LEU A 152 -7.09 -13.37 9.04
C LEU A 152 -7.16 -14.58 9.97
N ARG A 153 -8.24 -15.37 9.89
CA ARG A 153 -8.40 -16.59 10.69
C ARG A 153 -7.34 -17.64 10.35
N ARG A 154 -7.06 -17.87 9.06
CA ARG A 154 -6.00 -18.81 8.60
C ARG A 154 -4.60 -18.38 9.00
N MET A 155 -4.41 -17.09 9.25
CA MET A 155 -3.16 -16.51 9.74
C MET A 155 -3.07 -16.44 11.27
N GLY A 156 -4.15 -16.72 12.00
CA GLY A 156 -4.20 -16.55 13.46
C GLY A 156 -4.22 -15.08 13.90
N LEU A 157 -4.64 -14.15 13.04
CA LEU A 157 -4.73 -12.72 13.34
C LEU A 157 -6.10 -12.35 13.96
N PRO A 158 -6.17 -11.23 14.73
CA PRO A 158 -7.43 -10.72 15.25
C PRO A 158 -8.47 -10.49 14.15
N GLN A 159 -9.73 -10.79 14.45
CA GLN A 159 -10.83 -10.63 13.50
C GLN A 159 -11.21 -9.15 13.33
N PRO A 160 -11.71 -8.74 12.15
CA PRO A 160 -12.16 -7.37 11.93
C PRO A 160 -13.37 -7.06 12.81
N GLU A 161 -13.40 -5.84 13.38
CA GLU A 161 -14.58 -5.27 14.06
C GLU A 161 -15.71 -4.94 13.09
#